data_AF-A0A7W7MIP9-F1
#
_entry.id   AF-A0A7W7MIP9-F1
#
_cell.length_a   1.000
_cell.length_b   1.000
_cell.length_c   1.000
_cell.angle_alpha   90.00
_cell.angle_beta   90.00
_cell.angle_gamma   90.00
#
_symmetry.space_group_name_H-M   'P 1'
#
loop_
_entity.id
_entity.type
_entity.pdbx_description
1 polymer ?
#
loop_
_entity_poly.entity_id
_entity_poly.type
_entity_poly.pdbx_seq_one_letter_code
_entity_poly.pdbx_strand_id
1 'polypeptide(L)'
;MTDPDAKANLVRYLREARESLLGKLDGLSEYDMRRPLVPTGTNLLGLVKHVAVVTAAYFGEVFDRPFPRPLLSLTEGAEPNADMWAGDNVHEADEAWWAAYRDRLEATARSFA
;
A
#
# COMPACT_ATOMS: atom_id res chain seq x y z
N MET A 1 -13.73 25.09 -13.34
CA MET A 1 -14.61 25.13 -12.15
C MET A 1 -14.37 23.84 -11.40
N THR A 2 -13.81 23.90 -10.20
CA THR A 2 -13.46 22.71 -9.42
C THR A 2 -14.72 22.17 -8.76
N ASP A 3 -15.00 20.88 -8.93
CA ASP A 3 -16.08 20.19 -8.22
C ASP A 3 -15.79 20.26 -6.70
N PRO A 4 -16.65 20.91 -5.89
CA PRO A 4 -16.42 21.06 -4.45
C PRO A 4 -16.33 19.69 -3.74
N ASP A 5 -16.92 18.64 -4.31
CA ASP A 5 -16.93 17.30 -3.73
C ASP A 5 -15.82 16.39 -4.27
N ALA A 6 -14.97 16.87 -5.20
CA ALA A 6 -13.94 16.05 -5.85
C ALA A 6 -13.00 15.36 -4.86
N LYS A 7 -12.57 16.09 -3.81
CA LYS A 7 -11.72 15.54 -2.75
C LYS A 7 -12.44 14.46 -1.94
N ALA A 8 -13.69 14.73 -1.54
CA ALA A 8 -14.49 13.78 -0.77
C ALA A 8 -14.77 12.51 -1.58
N ASN A 9 -15.09 12.67 -2.86
CA ASN A 9 -15.29 11.57 -3.80
C ASN A 9 -14.03 10.73 -3.98
N LEU A 10 -12.86 11.36 -4.14
CA LEU A 10 -11.59 10.66 -4.25
C LEU A 10 -11.28 9.87 -2.97
N VAL A 11 -11.40 10.49 -1.79
CA VAL A 11 -11.14 9.84 -0.50
C VAL A 11 -12.07 8.65 -0.30
N ARG A 12 -13.36 8.80 -0.61
CA ARG A 12 -14.34 7.70 -0.54
C ARG A 12 -13.93 6.55 -1.45
N TYR A 13 -13.64 6.84 -2.72
CA TYR A 13 -13.27 5.82 -3.71
C TYR A 13 -11.99 5.06 -3.29
N LEU A 14 -10.97 5.75 -2.80
CA LEU A 14 -9.73 5.12 -2.35
C LEU A 14 -9.93 4.25 -1.11
N ARG A 15 -10.83 4.64 -0.19
CA ARG A 15 -11.20 3.81 0.96
C ARG A 15 -11.93 2.54 0.54
N GLU A 16 -12.97 2.68 -0.30
CA GLU A 16 -13.74 1.55 -0.84
C GLU A 16 -12.82 0.58 -1.62
N ALA A 17 -11.90 1.10 -2.42
CA ALA A 17 -10.93 0.28 -3.16
C ALA A 17 -9.99 -0.48 -2.21
N ARG A 18 -9.49 0.17 -1.14
CA ARG A 18 -8.64 -0.47 -0.13
C ARG A 18 -9.38 -1.58 0.61
N GLU A 19 -10.60 -1.31 1.05
CA GLU A 19 -11.45 -2.30 1.73
C GLU A 19 -11.75 -3.48 0.80
N SER A 20 -12.10 -3.21 -0.46
CA SER A 20 -12.31 -4.26 -1.45
C SER A 20 -11.06 -5.09 -1.74
N LEU A 21 -9.86 -4.48 -1.71
CA LEU A 21 -8.61 -5.21 -1.91
C LEU A 21 -8.30 -6.12 -0.72
N LEU A 22 -8.42 -5.61 0.51
CA LEU A 22 -8.19 -6.39 1.73
C LEU A 22 -9.22 -7.49 1.89
N GLY A 23 -10.50 -7.22 1.61
CA GLY A 23 -11.57 -8.23 1.69
C GLY A 23 -11.39 -9.41 0.71
N LYS A 24 -10.63 -9.24 -0.38
CA LYS A 24 -10.27 -10.35 -1.27
C LYS A 24 -9.27 -11.33 -0.63
N LEU A 25 -8.62 -10.95 0.47
CA LEU A 25 -7.72 -11.81 1.22
C LEU A 25 -8.42 -12.57 2.35
N ASP A 26 -9.65 -12.19 2.71
CA ASP A 26 -10.36 -12.78 3.84
C ASP A 26 -10.56 -14.29 3.63
N GLY A 27 -10.16 -15.07 4.65
CA GLY A 27 -10.27 -16.53 4.63
C GLY A 27 -9.19 -17.27 3.81
N LEU A 28 -8.26 -16.56 3.18
CA LEU A 28 -7.11 -17.19 2.53
C LEU A 28 -6.05 -17.63 3.55
N SER A 29 -5.31 -18.69 3.21
CA SER A 29 -4.12 -19.06 3.96
C SER A 29 -2.95 -18.11 3.65
N GLU A 30 -1.97 -18.01 4.56
CA GLU A 30 -0.75 -17.24 4.28
C GLU A 30 -0.04 -17.72 3.00
N TYR A 31 -0.03 -19.04 2.77
CA TYR A 31 0.51 -19.62 1.54
C TYR A 31 -0.23 -19.09 0.30
N ASP A 32 -1.56 -19.08 0.31
CA ASP A 32 -2.35 -18.60 -0.83
C ASP A 32 -2.18 -17.10 -1.09
N MET A 33 -1.93 -16.32 -0.04
CA MET A 33 -1.63 -14.90 -0.18
C MET A 33 -0.25 -14.64 -0.80
N ARG A 34 0.73 -15.51 -0.51
CA ARG A 34 2.14 -15.32 -0.89
C ARG A 34 2.58 -16.10 -2.12
N ARG A 35 1.83 -17.11 -2.57
CA ARG A 35 2.23 -17.88 -3.75
C ARG A 35 2.25 -16.99 -5.01
N PRO A 36 3.31 -17.03 -5.83
CA PRO A 36 3.31 -16.36 -7.13
C PRO A 36 2.16 -16.85 -8.01
N LEU A 37 1.45 -15.93 -8.67
CA LEU A 37 0.36 -16.23 -9.61
C LEU A 37 0.75 -15.97 -11.07
N VAL A 38 1.90 -15.34 -11.32
CA VAL A 38 2.44 -15.03 -12.64
C VAL A 38 3.97 -15.18 -12.64
N PRO A 39 4.63 -15.33 -13.82
CA PRO A 39 6.07 -15.58 -13.90
C PRO A 39 6.95 -14.50 -13.27
N THR A 40 6.47 -13.25 -13.20
CA THR A 40 7.20 -12.13 -12.58
C THR A 40 7.10 -12.12 -11.04
N GLY A 41 6.51 -13.14 -10.43
CA GLY A 41 6.44 -13.28 -8.97
C GLY A 41 5.20 -12.66 -8.33
N THR A 42 4.37 -11.91 -9.06
CA THR A 42 3.22 -11.19 -8.46
C THR A 42 2.32 -12.14 -7.67
N ASN A 43 2.06 -11.77 -6.42
CA ASN A 43 1.18 -12.49 -5.51
C ASN A 43 0.16 -11.52 -4.89
N LEU A 44 -0.87 -12.06 -4.21
CA LEU A 44 -1.96 -11.24 -3.68
C LEU A 44 -1.48 -10.25 -2.61
N LEU A 45 -0.57 -10.70 -1.74
CA LEU A 45 0.03 -9.84 -0.72
C LEU A 45 0.94 -8.75 -1.34
N GLY A 46 1.60 -9.05 -2.45
CA GLY A 46 2.38 -8.11 -3.24
C GLY A 46 1.52 -7.00 -3.86
N LEU A 47 0.30 -7.30 -4.28
CA LEU A 47 -0.64 -6.26 -4.71
C LEU A 47 -1.00 -5.30 -3.57
N VAL A 48 -1.17 -5.81 -2.35
CA VAL A 48 -1.37 -4.95 -1.16
C VAL A 48 -0.14 -4.10 -0.89
N LYS A 49 1.05 -4.69 -0.93
CA LYS A 49 2.33 -3.98 -0.76
C LYS A 49 2.49 -2.86 -1.79
N HIS A 50 2.27 -3.15 -3.06
CA HIS A 50 2.32 -2.16 -4.15
C HIS A 50 1.38 -0.99 -3.90
N VAL A 51 0.09 -1.26 -3.65
CA VAL A 51 -0.89 -0.19 -3.40
C VAL A 51 -0.52 0.64 -2.18
N ALA A 52 0.00 0.01 -1.13
CA ALA A 52 0.47 0.69 0.06
C ALA A 52 1.65 1.63 -0.22
N VAL A 53 2.67 1.12 -0.90
CA VAL A 53 3.87 1.86 -1.28
C VAL A 53 3.53 3.05 -2.18
N VAL A 54 2.75 2.83 -3.24
CA VAL A 54 2.33 3.88 -4.18
C VAL A 54 1.51 4.94 -3.47
N THR A 55 0.55 4.55 -2.62
CA THR A 55 -0.24 5.52 -1.84
C THR A 55 0.66 6.37 -0.94
N ALA A 56 1.64 5.76 -0.28
CA ALA A 56 2.57 6.47 0.59
C ALA A 56 3.45 7.45 -0.18
N ALA A 57 3.98 7.03 -1.33
CA ALA A 57 4.83 7.86 -2.18
C ALA A 57 4.05 9.03 -2.77
N TYR A 58 2.90 8.77 -3.43
CA TYR A 58 2.12 9.83 -4.06
C TYR A 58 1.57 10.82 -3.03
N PHE A 59 0.90 10.35 -1.97
CA PHE A 59 0.31 11.28 -1.00
C PHE A 59 1.34 11.86 -0.02
N GLY A 60 2.51 11.25 0.12
CA GLY A 60 3.61 11.79 0.89
C GLY A 60 4.39 12.83 0.11
N GLU A 61 5.07 12.43 -0.96
CA GLU A 61 5.98 13.28 -1.74
C GLU A 61 5.25 14.48 -2.37
N VAL A 62 4.07 14.26 -2.99
CA VAL A 62 3.33 15.34 -3.68
C VAL A 62 2.84 16.43 -2.72
N PHE A 63 2.57 16.06 -1.47
CA PHE A 63 2.06 16.98 -0.45
C PHE A 63 3.14 17.43 0.55
N ASP A 64 4.42 17.19 0.26
CA ASP A 64 5.55 17.54 1.13
C ASP A 64 5.43 16.93 2.54
N ARG A 65 4.97 15.67 2.58
CA ARG A 65 4.76 14.85 3.78
C ARG A 65 5.41 13.47 3.62
N PRO A 66 6.73 13.40 3.35
CA PRO A 66 7.40 12.14 3.01
C PRO A 66 7.27 11.10 4.12
N PHE A 67 7.32 9.83 3.74
CA PHE A 67 7.26 8.74 4.70
C PHE A 67 8.56 8.68 5.53
N PRO A 68 8.53 8.49 6.86
CA PRO A 68 9.73 8.62 7.72
C PRO A 68 10.81 7.56 7.46
N ARG A 69 10.43 6.43 6.86
CA ARG A 69 11.35 5.37 6.45
C ARG A 69 11.37 5.28 4.93
N PRO A 70 12.54 4.96 4.32
CA PRO A 70 12.62 4.75 2.88
C PRO A 70 11.64 3.67 2.42
N LEU A 71 10.90 3.97 1.35
CA LEU A 71 10.11 2.98 0.63
C LEU A 71 11.07 2.16 -0.24
N LEU A 72 11.66 1.11 0.33
CA LEU A 72 12.77 0.34 -0.28
C LEU A 72 12.49 -0.19 -1.69
N SER A 73 11.23 -0.42 -2.05
CA SER A 73 10.85 -0.84 -3.40
C SER A 73 10.81 0.29 -4.43
N LEU A 74 10.96 1.55 -4.00
CA LEU A 74 11.03 2.74 -4.84
C LEU A 74 12.40 3.42 -4.80
N THR A 75 13.37 2.88 -4.07
CA THR A 75 14.72 3.45 -4.02
C THR A 75 15.48 3.16 -5.31
N GLU A 76 16.45 4.02 -5.65
CA GLU A 76 17.37 3.77 -6.74
C GLU A 76 18.10 2.42 -6.53
N GLY A 77 18.10 1.58 -7.55
CA GLY A 77 18.66 0.21 -7.48
C GLY A 77 17.70 -0.87 -6.97
N ALA A 78 16.44 -0.54 -6.67
CA ALA A 78 15.43 -1.55 -6.40
C ALA A 78 15.18 -2.42 -7.65
N GLU A 79 15.00 -3.73 -7.44
CA GLU A 79 14.66 -4.66 -8.51
C GLU A 79 13.34 -4.25 -9.21
N PRO A 80 13.21 -4.45 -10.53
CA PRO A 80 11.95 -4.22 -11.21
C PRO A 80 10.80 -4.97 -10.53
N ASN A 81 9.70 -4.26 -10.25
CA ASN A 81 8.52 -4.80 -9.56
C ASN A 81 8.79 -5.30 -8.13
N ALA A 82 9.81 -4.78 -7.42
CA ALA A 82 10.11 -5.16 -6.04
C ALA A 82 8.94 -5.00 -5.05
N ASP A 83 7.96 -4.14 -5.36
CA ASP A 83 6.74 -3.95 -4.58
C ASP A 83 5.59 -4.90 -4.97
N MET A 84 5.64 -5.55 -6.14
CA MET A 84 4.60 -6.47 -6.62
C MET A 84 4.74 -7.88 -6.08
N TRP A 85 5.83 -8.18 -5.37
CA TRP A 85 6.08 -9.48 -4.76
C TRP A 85 6.30 -9.36 -3.25
N ALA A 86 5.54 -10.18 -2.52
CA ALA A 86 5.72 -10.41 -1.09
C ALA A 86 6.18 -11.86 -0.87
N GLY A 87 7.44 -12.16 -1.18
CA GLY A 87 8.08 -13.43 -0.85
C GLY A 87 8.62 -13.42 0.58
N ASP A 88 9.66 -14.21 0.85
CA ASP A 88 10.38 -14.20 2.14
C ASP A 88 11.15 -12.88 2.37
N ASN A 89 11.17 -12.02 1.35
CA ASN A 89 11.68 -10.65 1.34
C ASN A 89 10.67 -9.62 1.86
N VAL A 90 9.47 -10.03 2.28
CA VAL A 90 8.90 -9.40 3.47
C VAL A 90 9.83 -9.84 4.58
N HIS A 91 10.93 -9.10 4.78
CA HIS A 91 11.65 -9.16 6.03
C HIS A 91 10.59 -9.15 7.12
N GLU A 92 10.87 -9.80 8.23
CA GLU A 92 10.19 -9.60 9.51
C GLU A 92 10.35 -8.14 10.00
N ALA A 93 10.15 -7.16 9.11
CA ALA A 93 9.75 -5.80 9.36
C ALA A 93 8.36 -5.89 9.99
N ASP A 94 8.40 -6.37 11.23
CA ASP A 94 7.66 -5.99 12.40
C ASP A 94 6.18 -5.72 12.11
N GLU A 95 5.27 -6.52 12.67
CA GLU A 95 3.83 -6.14 12.72
C GLU A 95 3.66 -4.66 13.12
N ALA A 96 4.56 -4.14 13.94
CA ALA A 96 4.67 -2.73 14.29
C ALA A 96 4.83 -1.78 13.08
N TRP A 97 5.58 -2.14 12.03
CA TRP A 97 5.71 -1.34 10.81
C TRP A 97 4.40 -1.29 10.03
N TRP A 98 3.75 -2.45 9.83
CA TRP A 98 2.45 -2.50 9.15
C TRP A 98 1.34 -1.82 9.95
N ALA A 99 1.33 -1.98 11.27
CA ALA A 99 0.43 -1.27 12.17
C ALA A 99 0.66 0.25 12.11
N ALA A 100 1.90 0.71 12.26
CA ALA A 100 2.25 2.13 12.19
C ALA A 100 1.94 2.74 10.81
N TYR A 101 2.14 1.98 9.74
CA TYR A 101 1.76 2.37 8.38
C TYR A 101 0.24 2.61 8.26
N ARG A 102 -0.59 1.67 8.73
CA ARG A 102 -2.05 1.81 8.74
C ARG A 102 -2.50 3.01 9.60
N ASP A 103 -1.97 3.12 10.81
CA ASP A 103 -2.33 4.19 11.74
C ASP A 103 -2.01 5.57 11.16
N ARG A 104 -0.85 5.71 10.52
CA ARG A 104 -0.42 6.96 9.87
C ARG A 104 -1.29 7.30 8.66
N LEU A 105 -1.67 6.31 7.85
CA LEU A 105 -2.59 6.50 6.73
C LEU A 105 -3.94 7.00 7.22
N GLU A 106 -4.49 6.39 8.27
CA GLU A 106 -5.76 6.79 8.84
C GLU A 106 -5.70 8.18 9.50
N ALA A 107 -4.64 8.48 10.24
CA ALA A 107 -4.43 9.80 10.82
C ALA A 107 -4.27 10.88 9.75
N THR A 108 -3.52 10.59 8.68
CA THR A 108 -3.37 11.50 7.54
C THR A 108 -4.70 11.73 6.85
N ALA A 109 -5.46 10.66 6.57
CA ALA A 109 -6.79 10.77 5.98
C ALA A 109 -7.77 11.59 6.85
N ARG A 110 -7.68 11.48 8.19
CA ARG A 110 -8.46 12.29 9.13
C ARG A 110 -8.03 13.76 9.16
N SER A 111 -6.74 14.07 8.99
CA SER A 111 -6.23 15.45 8.93
C SER A 111 -6.69 16.25 7.70
N PHE A 112 -7.30 15.57 6.73
CA PHE A 112 -7.81 16.16 5.50
C PHE A 112 -9.35 16.17 5.41
N ALA A 113 -10.06 15.65 6.42
CA ALA A 113 -11.52 15.79 6.57
C ALA A 113 -11.83 17.08 7.34
#